data_AF-A0A538TY26-F1
#
_entry.id   AF-A0A538TY26-F1
#
_cell.length_a   1.000
_cell.length_b   1.000
_cell.length_c   1.000
_cell.angle_alpha   90.00
_cell.angle_beta   90.00
_cell.angle_gamma   90.00
#
_symmetry.space_group_name_H-M   'P 1'
#
loop_
_entity.id
_entity.type
_entity.pdbx_description
1 polymer ?
#
loop_
_entity_poly.entity_id
_entity_poly.type
_entity_poly.pdbx_seq_one_letter_code
_entity_poly.pdbx_strand_id
1 'polypeptide(L)'
;MLLAAIAAGCGTHPAPTAIRTSASDAPVLTAAVAATAQVYDPVIRPEDFVDSVDNPFFPLVPGTTLRYRQATEDGTETDDVTVTKRREIILGVRTTVVHDQAYLDGVLAEDTFDFYAQHRDGSVWYFGEDTKTLDPQGHVISTLGSWEAGVDGAKPGIIMLAHPA
;
A
#
# COMPACT_ATOMS: atom_id res chain seq x y z
N MET A 1 1.95 -15.05 20.73
CA MET A 1 3.36 -14.62 20.66
C MET A 1 4.18 -15.73 20.05
N LEU A 2 4.59 -15.57 18.79
CA LEU A 2 5.67 -16.36 18.24
C LEU A 2 6.49 -15.45 17.33
N LEU A 3 7.62 -14.99 17.86
CA LEU A 3 8.69 -14.35 17.09
C LEU A 3 9.41 -15.46 16.30
N ALA A 4 9.69 -15.21 15.02
CA ALA A 4 10.69 -15.96 14.27
C ALA A 4 11.85 -15.01 13.92
N ALA A 5 13.02 -15.29 14.51
CA ALA A 5 14.29 -14.67 14.18
C ALA A 5 15.05 -15.58 13.20
N ILE A 6 15.67 -15.00 12.17
CA ILE A 6 16.60 -15.72 11.27
C ILE A 6 18.00 -15.15 11.48
N ALA A 7 18.90 -16.02 11.92
CA ALA A 7 20.34 -15.81 11.98
C ALA A 7 20.99 -16.27 10.67
N ALA A 8 21.94 -15.50 10.14
CA ALA A 8 22.88 -15.96 9.12
C ALA A 8 24.31 -15.74 9.62
N GLY A 9 25.02 -16.85 9.81
CA GLY A 9 26.36 -16.92 10.37
C GLY A 9 27.48 -16.66 9.37
N CYS A 10 28.62 -16.26 9.94
CA CYS A 10 29.91 -16.01 9.30
C CYS A 10 30.51 -17.24 8.62
N GLY A 11 31.16 -17.01 7.47
CA GLY A 11 32.14 -17.94 6.89
C GLY A 11 33.32 -17.16 6.31
N THR A 12 34.48 -17.29 6.93
CA THR A 12 35.77 -16.74 6.48
C THR A 12 36.59 -17.84 5.78
N HIS A 13 37.19 -17.57 4.61
CA HIS A 13 38.45 -18.19 4.16
C HIS A 13 39.15 -17.34 3.06
N PRO A 14 40.49 -17.44 2.91
CA PRO A 14 41.37 -16.37 2.45
C PRO A 14 41.71 -16.39 0.94
N ALA A 15 42.35 -15.28 0.52
CA ALA A 15 42.65 -14.84 -0.84
C ALA A 15 43.80 -15.57 -1.56
N PRO A 16 43.85 -15.49 -2.91
CA PRO A 16 45.08 -15.63 -3.69
C PRO A 16 45.62 -14.28 -4.20
N THR A 17 46.95 -14.28 -4.30
CA THR A 17 47.92 -13.21 -4.57
C THR A 17 47.71 -12.41 -5.86
N ALA A 18 48.06 -11.13 -5.76
CA ALA A 18 48.01 -10.08 -6.78
C ALA A 18 48.91 -10.31 -8.00
N ILE A 19 48.39 -10.02 -9.19
CA ILE A 19 49.18 -9.69 -10.39
C ILE A 19 49.09 -8.18 -10.61
N ARG A 20 50.27 -7.53 -10.60
CA ARG A 20 50.43 -6.12 -10.97
C ARG A 20 50.36 -5.99 -12.49
N THR A 21 49.50 -5.11 -12.98
CA THR A 21 49.57 -4.62 -14.37
C THR A 21 49.49 -3.10 -14.34
N SER A 22 50.40 -2.50 -15.10
CA SER A 22 50.79 -1.10 -15.09
C SER A 22 49.67 -0.13 -15.44
N ALA A 23 49.73 1.05 -14.80
CA ALA A 23 48.81 2.17 -14.99
C ALA A 23 48.86 2.72 -16.42
N SER A 24 47.67 2.97 -16.98
CA SER A 24 47.46 3.88 -18.09
C SER A 24 46.55 4.99 -17.57
N ASP A 25 47.13 6.17 -17.34
CA ASP A 25 46.42 7.38 -16.93
C ASP A 25 45.59 7.90 -18.11
N ALA A 26 44.31 7.54 -18.12
CA ALA A 26 43.27 8.29 -18.83
C ALA A 26 42.28 8.79 -17.76
N PRO A 27 41.88 10.08 -17.78
CA PRO A 27 40.89 10.56 -16.82
C PRO A 27 39.55 9.92 -17.17
N VAL A 28 39.20 8.86 -16.44
CA VAL A 28 37.84 8.34 -16.42
C VAL A 28 37.02 9.41 -15.71
N LEU A 29 36.27 10.18 -16.48
CA LEU A 29 35.27 11.09 -15.96
C LEU A 29 34.16 10.23 -15.36
N THR A 30 34.34 9.76 -14.14
CA THR A 30 33.31 9.06 -13.38
C THR A 30 32.30 10.12 -12.97
N ALA A 31 31.36 10.43 -13.87
CA ALA A 31 30.13 11.10 -13.50
C ALA A 31 29.35 10.12 -12.62
N ALA A 32 29.58 10.18 -11.31
CA ALA A 32 28.70 9.59 -10.33
C ALA A 32 27.36 10.32 -10.46
N VAL A 33 26.44 9.77 -11.25
CA VAL A 33 25.04 10.17 -11.20
C VAL A 33 24.55 9.70 -9.83
N ALA A 34 24.63 10.59 -8.84
CA ALA A 34 23.93 10.39 -7.59
C ALA A 34 22.44 10.36 -7.94
N ALA A 35 21.86 9.17 -8.00
CA ALA A 35 20.42 9.00 -8.00
C ALA A 35 19.92 9.61 -6.68
N THR A 36 19.45 10.85 -6.73
CA THR A 36 18.75 11.43 -5.59
C THR A 36 17.44 10.67 -5.51
N ALA A 37 17.27 9.89 -4.43
CA ALA A 37 15.94 9.41 -4.08
C ALA A 37 15.08 10.65 -3.86
N GLN A 38 14.17 10.93 -4.79
CA GLN A 38 13.25 12.04 -4.65
C GLN A 38 12.41 11.77 -3.39
N VAL A 39 12.43 12.70 -2.44
CA VAL A 39 11.61 12.60 -1.24
C VAL A 39 10.14 12.58 -1.67
N TYR A 40 9.42 11.53 -1.30
CA TYR A 40 8.01 11.42 -1.61
C TYR A 40 7.22 12.43 -0.77
N ASP A 41 6.66 13.44 -1.43
CA ASP A 41 5.87 14.50 -0.82
C ASP A 41 4.83 15.05 -1.81
N PRO A 42 3.73 14.30 -2.07
CA PRO A 42 2.72 14.74 -3.01
C PRO A 42 2.00 15.98 -2.48
N VAL A 43 1.79 16.96 -3.36
CA VAL A 43 0.93 18.12 -3.07
C VAL A 43 -0.50 17.76 -3.41
N ILE A 44 -1.38 17.75 -2.40
CA ILE A 44 -2.80 17.46 -2.57
C ILE A 44 -3.58 18.76 -2.75
N ARG A 45 -4.27 18.86 -3.89
CA ARG A 45 -5.18 19.95 -4.23
C ARG A 45 -6.59 19.38 -4.41
N PRO A 46 -7.55 19.67 -3.52
CA PRO A 46 -8.90 19.12 -3.62
C PRO A 46 -9.57 19.30 -4.98
N GLU A 47 -9.30 20.42 -5.65
CA GLU A 47 -9.84 20.74 -6.98
C GLU A 47 -9.37 19.81 -8.11
N ASP A 48 -8.27 19.09 -7.90
CA ASP A 48 -7.69 18.16 -8.86
C ASP A 48 -8.32 16.75 -8.78
N PHE A 49 -9.26 16.52 -7.86
CA PHE A 49 -9.99 15.25 -7.72
C PHE A 49 -11.43 15.35 -8.24
N VAL A 50 -11.96 14.23 -8.72
CA VAL A 50 -13.31 14.11 -9.28
C VAL A 50 -14.27 13.36 -8.34
N ASP A 51 -15.58 13.53 -8.56
CA ASP A 51 -16.62 12.98 -7.67
C ASP A 51 -16.82 11.45 -7.78
N SER A 52 -16.33 10.82 -8.83
CA SER A 52 -16.48 9.37 -9.07
C SER A 52 -15.16 8.74 -9.48
N VAL A 53 -14.91 7.52 -9.00
CA VAL A 53 -13.78 6.71 -9.44
C VAL A 53 -14.26 5.77 -10.55
N ASP A 54 -14.00 6.16 -11.80
CA ASP A 54 -14.40 5.47 -13.02
C ASP A 54 -13.19 4.92 -13.82
N ASN A 55 -12.00 4.91 -13.21
CA ASN A 55 -10.81 4.27 -13.76
C ASN A 55 -11.15 2.84 -14.24
N PRO A 56 -10.85 2.48 -15.50
CA PRO A 56 -11.30 1.21 -16.09
C PRO A 56 -10.70 -0.04 -15.44
N PHE A 57 -9.61 0.11 -14.66
CA PHE A 57 -8.93 -0.98 -13.96
C PHE A 57 -9.29 -1.03 -12.46
N PHE A 58 -9.87 0.04 -11.91
CA PHE A 58 -10.29 0.11 -10.51
C PHE A 58 -11.59 0.93 -10.36
N PRO A 59 -12.70 0.53 -11.00
CA PRO A 59 -13.94 1.29 -10.93
C PRO A 59 -14.61 1.10 -9.56
N LEU A 60 -14.92 2.21 -8.86
CA LEU A 60 -15.64 2.16 -7.58
C LEU A 60 -17.09 2.61 -7.76
N VAL A 61 -17.87 1.74 -8.40
CA VAL A 61 -19.33 1.94 -8.57
C VAL A 61 -20.06 1.54 -7.28
N PRO A 62 -20.76 2.47 -6.59
CA PRO A 62 -21.45 2.15 -5.34
C PRO A 62 -22.45 0.99 -5.45
N GLY A 63 -22.39 0.06 -4.50
CA GLY A 63 -23.17 -1.17 -4.46
C GLY A 63 -22.49 -2.37 -5.13
N THR A 64 -21.31 -2.19 -5.73
CA THR A 64 -20.48 -3.31 -6.18
C THR A 64 -19.92 -4.04 -4.97
N THR A 65 -20.05 -5.37 -4.95
CA THR A 65 -19.38 -6.26 -3.99
C THR A 65 -18.56 -7.29 -4.75
N LEU A 66 -17.29 -7.38 -4.41
CA LEU A 66 -16.38 -8.43 -4.87
C LEU A 66 -16.10 -9.36 -3.68
N ARG A 67 -16.08 -10.67 -3.93
CA ARG A 67 -15.69 -11.66 -2.92
C ARG A 67 -14.47 -12.44 -3.42
N TYR A 68 -13.38 -12.37 -2.68
CA TYR A 68 -12.19 -13.18 -2.91
C TYR A 68 -12.17 -14.35 -1.93
N ARG A 69 -11.58 -15.47 -2.35
CA ARG A 69 -11.47 -16.67 -1.50
C ARG A 69 -10.19 -17.42 -1.81
N GLN A 70 -9.44 -17.75 -0.76
CA GLN A 70 -8.17 -18.46 -0.85
C GLN A 70 -8.06 -19.51 0.26
N ALA A 71 -7.44 -20.65 -0.04
CA ALA A 71 -7.03 -21.60 0.99
C ALA A 71 -5.58 -21.29 1.39
N THR A 72 -5.32 -21.17 2.69
CA THR A 72 -4.01 -20.92 3.29
C THR A 72 -3.64 -22.05 4.26
N GLU A 73 -2.46 -21.98 4.87
CA GLU A 73 -2.06 -22.93 5.91
C GLU A 73 -2.89 -22.77 7.20
N ASP A 74 -3.39 -21.55 7.45
CA ASP A 74 -4.13 -21.19 8.65
C ASP A 74 -5.65 -21.42 8.53
N GLY A 75 -6.17 -21.62 7.31
CA GLY A 75 -7.59 -21.88 7.06
C GLY A 75 -8.07 -21.43 5.68
N THR A 76 -9.37 -21.24 5.53
CA THR A 76 -9.95 -20.57 4.36
C THR A 76 -10.10 -19.08 4.64
N GLU A 77 -9.39 -18.25 3.89
CA GLU A 77 -9.60 -16.81 3.87
C GLU A 77 -10.70 -16.45 2.87
N THR A 78 -11.60 -15.56 3.27
CA THR A 78 -12.60 -14.93 2.41
C THR A 78 -12.59 -13.44 2.66
N ASP A 79 -12.70 -12.65 1.59
CA ASP A 79 -12.58 -11.21 1.65
C ASP A 79 -13.72 -10.56 0.87
N ASP A 80 -14.49 -9.70 1.54
CA ASP A 80 -15.68 -9.04 1.01
C ASP A 80 -15.47 -7.54 0.83
N VAL A 81 -15.16 -7.15 -0.40
CA VAL A 81 -14.90 -5.75 -0.74
C VAL A 81 -16.16 -5.11 -1.31
N THR A 82 -16.78 -4.20 -0.55
CA THR A 82 -18.03 -3.52 -0.94
C THR A 82 -17.83 -2.02 -1.13
N VAL A 83 -18.06 -1.53 -2.35
CA VAL A 83 -18.07 -0.09 -2.62
C VAL A 83 -19.32 0.54 -2.04
N THR A 84 -19.17 1.43 -1.06
CA THR A 84 -20.32 2.02 -0.38
C THR A 84 -20.82 3.28 -1.10
N LYS A 85 -21.95 3.83 -0.63
CA LYS A 85 -22.41 5.19 -1.00
C LYS A 85 -21.82 6.29 -0.11
N ARG A 86 -21.11 5.91 0.96
CA ARG A 86 -20.53 6.85 1.94
C ARG A 86 -19.32 7.52 1.32
N ARG A 87 -19.06 8.74 1.81
CA ARG A 87 -17.92 9.58 1.44
C ARG A 87 -17.30 10.14 2.70
N GLU A 88 -15.98 10.27 2.68
CA GLU A 88 -15.20 10.89 3.75
C GLU A 88 -14.40 12.07 3.18
N ILE A 89 -14.09 13.08 4.01
CA ILE A 89 -13.31 14.24 3.58
C ILE A 89 -11.94 14.16 4.23
N ILE A 90 -10.91 13.83 3.45
CA ILE A 90 -9.52 13.72 3.92
C ILE A 90 -8.67 14.72 3.15
N LEU A 91 -7.95 15.60 3.85
CA LEU A 91 -7.21 16.72 3.25
C LEU A 91 -8.06 17.60 2.30
N GLY A 92 -9.36 17.70 2.55
CA GLY A 92 -10.32 18.42 1.71
C GLY A 92 -10.81 17.67 0.46
N VAL A 93 -10.28 16.48 0.17
CA VAL A 93 -10.70 15.62 -0.94
C VAL A 93 -11.87 14.75 -0.51
N ARG A 94 -12.91 14.66 -1.34
CA ARG A 94 -14.04 13.74 -1.13
C ARG A 94 -13.68 12.35 -1.60
N THR A 95 -13.34 11.48 -0.66
CA THR A 95 -13.00 10.08 -0.91
C THR A 95 -14.26 9.20 -0.96
N THR A 96 -14.21 8.15 -1.78
CA THR A 96 -15.16 7.04 -1.81
C THR A 96 -14.76 6.04 -0.75
N VAL A 97 -15.71 5.70 0.14
CA VAL A 97 -15.48 4.69 1.18
C VAL A 97 -15.78 3.31 0.61
N VAL A 98 -14.78 2.43 0.65
CA VAL A 98 -14.92 1.00 0.41
C VAL A 98 -14.92 0.31 1.78
N HIS A 99 -15.81 -0.67 1.95
CA HIS A 99 -15.90 -1.48 3.15
C HIS A 99 -15.31 -2.84 2.82
N ASP A 100 -14.17 -3.14 3.42
CA ASP A 100 -13.46 -4.40 3.29
C ASP A 100 -13.63 -5.23 4.57
N GLN A 101 -13.92 -6.52 4.41
CA GLN A 101 -14.15 -7.45 5.51
C GLN A 101 -13.46 -8.77 5.24
N ALA A 102 -12.41 -9.05 6.02
CA ALA A 102 -11.65 -10.28 5.93
C ALA A 102 -12.11 -11.30 6.97
N TYR A 103 -12.30 -12.54 6.52
CA TYR A 103 -12.77 -13.67 7.33
C TYR A 103 -11.78 -14.82 7.26
N LEU A 104 -11.52 -15.47 8.41
CA LEU A 104 -10.83 -16.74 8.49
C LEU A 104 -11.80 -17.82 8.94
N ASP A 105 -11.96 -18.87 8.12
CA ASP A 105 -12.91 -19.97 8.35
C ASP A 105 -14.35 -19.48 8.68
N GLY A 106 -14.74 -18.37 8.06
CA GLY A 106 -16.06 -17.75 8.24
C GLY A 106 -16.21 -16.89 9.50
N VAL A 107 -15.15 -16.71 10.28
CA VAL A 107 -15.11 -15.79 11.42
C VAL A 107 -14.49 -14.47 10.97
N LEU A 108 -15.17 -13.35 11.23
CA LEU A 108 -14.66 -12.02 10.90
C LEU A 108 -13.38 -11.73 11.70
N ALA A 109 -12.29 -11.50 10.98
CA ALA A 109 -10.98 -11.25 11.55
C ALA A 109 -10.58 -9.77 11.43
N GLU A 110 -11.04 -9.09 10.38
CA GLU A 110 -10.77 -7.68 10.13
C GLU A 110 -11.99 -6.96 9.51
N ASP A 111 -12.23 -5.73 9.94
CA ASP A 111 -13.29 -4.84 9.45
C ASP A 111 -12.70 -3.46 9.14
N THR A 112 -12.64 -3.11 7.87
CA THR A 112 -11.86 -1.97 7.36
C THR A 112 -12.70 -1.05 6.49
N PHE A 113 -12.54 0.26 6.69
CA PHE A 113 -13.04 1.28 5.76
C PHE A 113 -11.89 1.96 5.04
N ASP A 114 -11.75 1.71 3.75
CA ASP A 114 -10.73 2.29 2.88
C ASP A 114 -11.22 3.56 2.19
N PHE A 115 -10.32 4.52 2.01
CA PHE A 115 -10.63 5.83 1.42
C PHE A 115 -9.91 6.05 0.09
N TYR A 116 -10.67 6.07 -1.02
CA TYR A 116 -10.10 6.27 -2.35
C TYR A 116 -10.62 7.53 -3.05
N ALA A 117 -9.79 8.19 -3.86
CA ALA A 117 -10.26 9.26 -4.74
C ALA A 117 -9.56 9.19 -6.10
N GLN A 118 -10.24 9.61 -7.16
CA GLN A 118 -9.66 9.68 -8.49
C GLN A 118 -9.23 11.11 -8.80
N HIS A 119 -7.99 11.27 -9.23
CA HIS A 119 -7.45 12.52 -9.73
C HIS A 119 -7.91 12.73 -11.19
N ARG A 120 -7.96 13.98 -11.65
CA ARG A 120 -8.42 14.36 -13.02
C ARG A 120 -7.63 13.73 -14.15
N ASP A 121 -6.40 13.29 -13.90
CA ASP A 121 -5.58 12.56 -14.87
C ASP A 121 -5.98 11.08 -15.02
N GLY A 122 -6.95 10.60 -14.23
CA GLY A 122 -7.46 9.23 -14.24
C GLY A 122 -6.77 8.30 -13.24
N SER A 123 -5.74 8.75 -12.51
CA SER A 123 -5.12 7.94 -11.45
C SER A 123 -6.01 7.83 -10.22
N VAL A 124 -6.03 6.66 -9.58
CA VAL A 124 -6.74 6.44 -8.32
C VAL A 124 -5.75 6.49 -7.18
N TRP A 125 -6.10 7.26 -6.17
CA TRP A 125 -5.32 7.52 -4.98
C TRP A 125 -5.96 6.90 -3.76
N TYR A 126 -5.13 6.40 -2.85
CA TYR A 126 -5.50 5.84 -1.56
C TYR A 126 -5.10 6.80 -0.44
N PHE A 127 -6.08 7.18 0.37
CA PHE A 127 -5.99 8.24 1.37
C PHE A 127 -5.92 7.72 2.81
N GLY A 128 -6.11 6.42 3.02
CA GLY A 128 -6.06 5.81 4.35
C GLY A 128 -7.09 4.72 4.56
N GLU A 129 -7.07 4.18 5.76
CA GLU A 129 -7.98 3.16 6.29
C GLU A 129 -8.34 3.41 7.76
N ASP A 130 -9.59 3.08 8.11
CA ASP A 130 -10.01 2.80 9.49
C ASP A 130 -10.19 1.28 9.64
N THR A 131 -9.14 0.63 10.13
CA THR A 131 -8.99 -0.83 10.24
C THR A 131 -9.18 -1.29 11.67
N LYS A 132 -10.03 -2.30 11.87
CA LYS A 132 -10.23 -2.99 13.15
C LYS A 132 -9.93 -4.47 13.00
N THR A 133 -8.93 -4.95 13.73
CA THR A 133 -8.70 -6.41 13.89
C THR A 133 -9.54 -6.91 15.07
N LEU A 134 -10.20 -8.06 14.90
CA LEU A 134 -11.13 -8.62 15.86
C LEU A 134 -10.67 -9.98 16.41
N ASP A 135 -11.07 -10.30 17.64
CA ASP A 135 -11.00 -11.67 18.17
C ASP A 135 -12.17 -12.52 17.62
N PRO A 136 -12.16 -13.85 17.82
CA PRO A 136 -13.25 -14.72 17.36
C PRO A 136 -14.62 -14.45 18.01
N GLN A 137 -14.69 -13.60 19.05
CA GLN A 137 -15.94 -13.17 19.67
C GLN A 137 -16.44 -11.84 19.08
N GLY A 138 -15.69 -11.23 18.16
CA GLY A 138 -16.02 -9.95 17.53
C GLY A 138 -15.60 -8.73 18.35
N HIS A 139 -14.73 -8.87 19.35
CA HIS A 139 -14.17 -7.71 20.05
C HIS A 139 -12.97 -7.16 19.28
N VAL A 140 -12.91 -5.83 19.16
CA VAL A 140 -11.74 -5.16 18.59
C VAL A 140 -10.54 -5.36 19.51
N ILE A 141 -9.48 -5.95 18.97
CA ILE A 141 -8.21 -6.18 19.69
C ILE A 141 -7.08 -5.28 19.19
N SER A 142 -7.22 -4.67 18.03
CA SER A 142 -6.24 -3.75 17.46
C SER A 142 -6.88 -2.80 16.46
N THR A 143 -6.31 -1.60 16.35
CA THR A 143 -6.58 -0.64 15.25
C THR A 143 -5.28 -0.22 14.56
N LEU A 144 -4.18 -0.96 14.76
CA LEU A 144 -2.84 -0.57 14.29
C LEU A 144 -2.69 -0.51 12.76
N GLY A 145 -3.60 -1.14 12.01
CA GLY A 145 -3.67 -0.99 10.55
C GLY A 145 -4.14 0.40 10.12
N SER A 146 -4.89 1.11 10.97
CA SER A 146 -5.48 2.39 10.63
C SER A 146 -4.42 3.46 10.35
N TRP A 147 -4.61 4.23 9.29
CA TRP A 147 -3.85 5.44 8.99
C TRP A 147 -4.68 6.40 8.14
N GLU A 148 -4.40 7.69 8.22
CA GLU A 148 -5.10 8.72 7.45
C GLU A 148 -4.10 9.73 6.90
N ALA A 149 -4.18 10.03 5.60
CA ALA A 149 -3.37 11.04 4.95
C ALA A 149 -3.48 12.40 5.68
N GLY A 150 -2.34 12.97 6.05
CA GLY A 150 -2.26 14.23 6.81
C GLY A 150 -2.13 14.05 8.32
N VAL A 151 -2.36 12.86 8.85
CA VAL A 151 -2.15 12.53 10.28
C VAL A 151 -0.75 11.95 10.46
N ASP A 152 -0.01 12.41 11.48
CA ASP A 152 1.32 11.90 11.84
C ASP A 152 2.33 11.78 10.68
N GLY A 153 2.18 12.64 9.67
CA GLY A 153 3.04 12.67 8.48
C GLY A 153 2.72 11.61 7.41
N ALA A 154 1.64 10.84 7.58
CA ALA A 154 1.16 9.91 6.56
C ALA A 154 0.74 10.66 5.29
N LYS A 155 1.03 10.07 4.13
CA LYS A 155 0.81 10.68 2.82
C LYS A 155 0.01 9.73 1.94
N PRO A 156 -0.97 10.22 1.16
CA PRO A 156 -1.73 9.38 0.26
C PRO A 156 -0.85 8.96 -0.92
N GLY A 157 -1.22 7.89 -1.62
CA GLY A 157 -0.45 7.38 -2.76
C GLY A 157 -1.32 6.85 -3.89
N ILE A 158 -0.73 6.68 -5.08
CA ILE A 158 -1.44 6.14 -6.24
C ILE A 158 -1.56 4.62 -6.07
N ILE A 159 -2.79 4.11 -6.02
CA ILE A 159 -3.09 2.67 -5.99
C ILE A 159 -3.31 2.10 -7.40
N MET A 160 -3.79 2.93 -8.33
CA MET A 160 -4.01 2.54 -9.72
C MET A 160 -3.66 3.67 -10.69
N LEU A 161 -2.82 3.37 -11.67
CA LEU A 161 -2.49 4.32 -12.74
C LEU A 161 -3.67 4.51 -13.70
N ALA A 162 -3.76 5.67 -14.34
CA ALA A 162 -4.72 5.88 -15.43
C ALA A 162 -4.48 4.92 -16.62
N HIS A 163 -3.21 4.65 -16.90
CA HIS A 163 -2.74 3.81 -18.00
C HIS A 163 -1.59 2.90 -17.51
N PRO A 164 -1.90 1.74 -16.92
CA PRO A 164 -0.89 0.73 -16.60
C PRO A 164 -0.27 0.14 -17.88
N ALA A 165 0.97 -0.34 -17.78
CA ALA A 165 1.77 -0.85 -18.89
C ALA A 165 1.43 -2.30 -19.27
#